data_AF-A0A165MLM7-F1
#
_entry.id   AF-A0A165MLM7-F1
#
_cell.length_a   1.000
_cell.length_b   1.000
_cell.length_c   1.000
_cell.angle_alpha   90.00
_cell.angle_beta   90.00
_cell.angle_gamma   90.00
#
_symmetry.space_group_name_H-M   'P 1'
#
loop_
_entity.id
_entity.type
_entity.pdbx_description
1 polymer ?
#
loop_
_entity_poly.entity_id
_entity_poly.type
_entity_poly.pdbx_seq_one_letter_code
_entity_poly.pdbx_strand_id
1 'polypeptide(L)'
;MSELVDFDWSSDLTTVRLGNQDTVIRSRGRLVLPYSPVIQSKGPNGNQPRYLFASKELLAAAHLLFERVRAAPTIVIPNVVAVTAFPYPLDGKRCFVCEFDDDDAPVLATQSRLTCVICPDGRAVLKSAPALVEHNSSHILCDTRLKDTHTLCGFCLESGQCRFYLRKRHGTLQVDFTNSVCSKKPKTMSYAPAIQSSPNSPCSNFPVKCSLCSPLDHAIWRYALEHHIRHVHPDEDVEKHKSKWFITKAERDAMKKVFERVENARGPRKPKRDAPALVISDAHSSRLAFR
;
A
#
# COMPACT_ATOMS: atom_id res chain seq x y z
N MET A 1 6.64 40.60 -25.85
CA MET A 1 6.77 39.21 -26.32
C MET A 1 8.01 38.64 -25.65
N SER A 2 7.84 37.90 -24.56
CA SER A 2 8.94 37.21 -23.89
C SER A 2 8.95 35.77 -24.37
N GLU A 3 10.05 35.35 -24.97
CA GLU A 3 10.27 33.98 -25.45
C GLU A 3 10.11 32.98 -24.30
N LEU A 4 9.23 32.00 -24.49
CA LEU A 4 9.12 30.83 -23.63
C LEU A 4 10.34 29.96 -23.89
N VAL A 5 11.31 30.01 -22.98
CA VAL A 5 12.45 29.09 -22.98
C VAL A 5 11.91 27.72 -22.59
N ASP A 6 12.01 26.74 -23.50
CA ASP A 6 11.70 25.35 -23.20
C ASP A 6 12.68 24.83 -22.14
N PHE A 7 12.15 24.56 -20.95
CA PHE A 7 12.92 23.97 -19.85
C PHE A 7 12.94 22.45 -20.01
N ASP A 8 14.12 21.89 -20.30
CA ASP A 8 14.36 20.44 -20.24
C ASP A 8 14.49 20.00 -18.77
N TRP A 9 13.65 19.05 -18.35
CA TRP A 9 13.52 18.60 -16.97
C TRP A 9 14.31 17.31 -16.74
N SER A 10 15.49 17.41 -16.10
CA SER A 10 16.22 16.24 -15.58
C SER A 10 15.77 15.88 -14.15
N SER A 11 15.67 14.58 -13.87
CA SER A 11 14.63 14.00 -12.99
C SER A 11 14.94 13.80 -11.52
N ASP A 12 16.14 14.12 -11.04
CA ASP A 12 16.62 13.35 -9.87
C ASP A 12 16.27 13.97 -8.51
N LEU A 13 16.39 15.29 -8.34
CA LEU A 13 15.93 16.02 -7.15
C LEU A 13 15.87 17.51 -7.47
N THR A 14 14.78 18.19 -7.05
CA THR A 14 14.67 19.65 -7.14
C THR A 14 14.60 20.27 -5.76
N THR A 15 15.36 21.33 -5.56
CA THR A 15 15.23 22.25 -4.42
C THR A 15 14.20 23.31 -4.79
N VAL A 16 13.04 23.29 -4.13
CA VAL A 16 12.00 24.31 -4.32
C VAL A 16 12.00 25.24 -3.11
N ARG A 17 12.12 26.56 -3.38
CA ARG A 17 11.91 27.61 -2.37
C ARG A 17 10.45 28.02 -2.36
N LEU A 18 9.81 28.00 -1.19
CA LEU A 18 8.42 28.44 -1.03
C LEU A 18 8.35 29.80 -0.34
N GLY A 19 7.98 30.83 -1.10
CA GLY A 19 7.77 32.18 -0.59
C GLY A 19 9.04 32.86 -0.06
N ASN A 20 8.87 33.84 0.83
CA ASN A 20 9.95 34.65 1.41
C ASN A 20 10.67 33.97 2.59
N GLN A 21 10.38 32.71 2.89
CA GLN A 21 11.06 31.96 3.94
C GLN A 21 11.98 30.92 3.30
N ASP A 22 13.21 30.83 3.79
CA ASP A 22 14.30 29.96 3.32
C ASP A 22 14.06 28.44 3.52
N THR A 23 12.80 28.00 3.54
CA THR A 23 12.46 26.60 3.70
C THR A 23 12.68 25.88 2.38
N VAL A 24 13.80 25.18 2.28
CA VAL A 24 14.13 24.31 1.14
C VAL A 24 13.40 22.99 1.29
N ILE A 25 12.49 22.69 0.37
CA ILE A 25 11.90 21.36 0.25
C ILE A 25 12.71 20.55 -0.76
N ARG A 26 13.24 19.41 -0.31
CA ARG A 26 13.83 18.39 -1.18
C ARG A 26 12.72 17.44 -1.63
N SER A 27 12.39 17.47 -2.91
CA SER A 27 11.43 16.55 -3.53
C SER A 27 12.01 15.94 -4.81
N ARG A 28 11.45 14.82 -5.27
CA ARG A 28 11.76 14.29 -6.60
C ARG A 28 11.23 15.28 -7.64
N GLY A 29 12.07 15.72 -8.58
CA GLY A 29 11.73 16.75 -9.55
C GLY A 29 10.45 16.44 -10.33
N ARG A 30 10.22 15.16 -10.65
CA ARG A 30 9.00 14.69 -11.32
C ARG A 30 7.69 15.01 -10.56
N LEU A 31 7.72 15.26 -9.25
CA LEU A 31 6.52 15.55 -8.44
C LEU A 31 6.32 17.04 -8.18
N VAL A 32 7.08 17.88 -8.87
CA VAL A 32 6.98 19.32 -8.82
C VAL A 32 6.59 19.78 -10.22
N LEU A 33 5.59 20.66 -10.30
CA LEU A 33 5.28 21.38 -11.52
C LEU A 33 5.46 22.88 -11.25
N PRO A 34 6.22 23.58 -12.09
CA PRO A 34 6.24 25.03 -12.06
C PRO A 34 4.86 25.52 -12.48
N TYR A 35 4.37 26.55 -11.79
CA TYR A 35 3.12 27.20 -12.13
C TYR A 35 3.34 28.71 -12.08
N SER A 36 2.93 29.41 -13.12
CA SER A 36 3.09 30.87 -13.24
C SER A 36 1.72 31.54 -13.11
N PRO A 37 1.26 31.85 -11.88
CA PRO A 37 -0.07 32.42 -11.68
C PRO A 37 -0.12 33.88 -12.16
N VAL A 38 -1.32 34.34 -12.53
CA VAL A 38 -1.56 35.76 -12.78
C VAL A 38 -1.60 36.50 -11.44
N ILE A 39 -0.80 37.55 -11.30
CA ILE A 39 -0.81 38.38 -10.09
C ILE A 39 -1.95 39.41 -10.23
N GLN A 40 -3.03 39.22 -9.47
CA GLN A 40 -4.03 40.25 -9.26
C GLN A 40 -3.49 41.16 -8.15
N SER A 41 -3.34 42.44 -8.45
CA SER A 41 -2.71 43.45 -7.61
C SER A 41 -3.04 43.40 -6.11
N LYS A 42 -2.07 43.87 -5.32
CA LYS A 42 -2.08 44.18 -3.89
C LYS A 42 -3.48 44.24 -3.26
N GLY A 43 -3.72 43.40 -2.24
CA GLY A 43 -4.94 43.44 -1.44
C GLY A 43 -5.20 44.84 -0.83
N PRO A 44 -6.36 45.04 -0.16
CA PRO A 44 -6.80 46.35 0.33
C PRO A 44 -5.78 47.12 1.20
N ASN A 45 -4.76 46.43 1.73
CA ASN A 45 -3.70 46.99 2.57
C ASN A 45 -2.30 46.98 1.90
N GLY A 46 -2.18 46.83 0.58
CA GLY A 46 -0.91 47.01 -0.14
C GLY A 46 0.13 45.88 -0.03
N ASN A 47 0.01 44.97 0.94
CA ASN A 47 1.14 44.15 1.40
C ASN A 47 1.11 42.65 1.05
N GLN A 48 0.05 42.11 0.45
CA GLN A 48 0.04 40.71 0.02
C GLN A 48 -0.42 40.57 -1.44
N PRO A 49 0.40 39.95 -2.31
CA PRO A 49 -0.01 39.64 -3.69
C PRO A 49 -1.14 38.62 -3.65
N ARG A 50 -2.20 38.86 -4.43
CA ARG A 50 -3.22 37.85 -4.69
C ARG A 50 -2.87 37.14 -5.99
N TYR A 51 -2.92 35.82 -5.96
CA TYR A 51 -2.66 35.00 -7.13
C TYR A 51 -3.99 34.51 -7.69
N LEU A 52 -4.21 34.76 -8.97
CA LEU A 52 -5.31 34.21 -9.73
C LEU A 52 -4.79 32.98 -10.46
N PHE A 53 -5.45 31.85 -10.19
CA PHE A 53 -5.15 30.58 -10.81
C PHE A 53 -6.24 30.27 -11.83
N ALA A 54 -5.84 29.94 -13.06
CA ALA A 54 -6.78 29.49 -14.07
C ALA A 54 -7.17 28.05 -13.76
N SER A 55 -8.47 27.80 -13.59
CA SER A 55 -8.96 26.47 -13.21
C SER A 55 -8.49 25.39 -14.19
N LYS A 56 -8.55 25.63 -15.50
CA LYS A 56 -8.09 24.67 -16.52
C LYS A 56 -6.62 24.27 -16.36
N GLU A 57 -5.75 25.21 -16.03
CA GLU A 57 -4.32 24.95 -15.86
C GLU A 57 -4.04 24.20 -14.54
N LEU A 58 -4.75 24.54 -13.47
CA LEU A 58 -4.70 23.77 -12.22
C LEU A 58 -5.17 22.33 -12.41
N LEU A 59 -6.23 22.12 -13.19
CA LEU A 59 -6.73 20.79 -13.51
C LEU A 59 -5.70 19.97 -14.28
N ALA A 60 -5.09 20.56 -15.32
CA ALA A 60 -4.04 19.92 -16.10
C ALA A 60 -2.80 19.58 -15.25
N ALA A 61 -2.37 20.52 -14.39
CA ALA A 61 -1.24 20.32 -13.49
C ALA A 61 -1.53 19.23 -12.44
N ALA A 62 -2.72 19.22 -11.85
CA ALA A 62 -3.15 18.21 -10.90
C ALA A 62 -3.18 16.81 -11.55
N HIS A 63 -3.74 16.70 -12.76
CA HIS A 63 -3.79 15.45 -13.50
C HIS A 63 -2.38 14.92 -13.85
N LEU A 64 -1.49 15.78 -14.35
CA LEU A 64 -0.12 15.40 -14.68
C LEU A 64 0.68 14.93 -13.45
N LEU A 65 0.55 15.61 -12.31
CA LEU A 65 1.17 15.17 -11.06
C LEU A 65 0.63 13.82 -10.62
N PHE A 66 -0.67 13.62 -10.79
CA PHE A 66 -1.34 12.39 -10.41
C PHE A 66 -0.88 11.18 -11.25
N GLU A 67 -0.75 11.32 -12.57
CA GLU A 67 -0.16 10.29 -13.45
C GLU A 67 1.28 9.93 -13.03
N ARG A 68 2.08 10.93 -12.67
CA ARG A 68 3.46 10.71 -12.20
C ARG A 68 3.53 10.02 -10.84
N VAL A 69 2.55 10.26 -9.97
CA VAL A 69 2.39 9.52 -8.71
C VAL A 69 1.98 8.07 -8.97
N ARG A 70 1.10 7.83 -9.94
CA ARG A 70 0.64 6.48 -10.33
C ARG A 70 1.78 5.62 -10.87
N ALA A 71 2.64 6.19 -11.71
CA ALA A 71 3.85 5.53 -12.21
C ALA A 71 4.93 5.28 -11.12
N ALA A 72 4.71 5.76 -9.89
CA ALA A 72 5.68 5.74 -8.81
C ALA A 72 5.19 4.91 -7.60
N PRO A 73 5.48 3.59 -7.56
CA PRO A 73 4.94 2.69 -6.52
C PRO A 73 5.42 2.98 -5.10
N THR A 74 6.34 3.92 -4.90
CA THR A 74 6.89 4.31 -3.59
C THR A 74 6.14 5.46 -2.93
N ILE A 75 5.24 6.15 -3.64
CA ILE A 75 4.55 7.35 -3.15
C ILE A 75 3.21 6.96 -2.55
N VAL A 76 2.94 7.47 -1.35
CA VAL A 76 1.68 7.25 -0.63
C VAL A 76 0.90 8.57 -0.63
N ILE A 77 -0.32 8.57 -1.14
CA ILE A 77 -1.20 9.73 -1.08
C ILE A 77 -1.85 9.78 0.32
N PRO A 78 -1.80 10.92 1.03
CA PRO A 78 -2.42 11.07 2.33
C PRO A 78 -3.94 11.02 2.23
N ASN A 79 -4.59 10.40 3.21
CA ASN A 79 -6.04 10.49 3.38
C ASN A 79 -6.38 11.82 4.03
N VAL A 80 -7.29 12.60 3.43
CA VAL A 80 -7.75 13.88 3.97
C VAL A 80 -9.15 13.70 4.54
N VAL A 81 -9.41 14.27 5.72
CA VAL A 81 -10.77 14.29 6.30
C VAL A 81 -11.65 15.17 5.44
N ALA A 82 -12.88 14.72 5.16
CA ALA A 82 -13.81 15.51 4.36
C ALA A 82 -14.12 16.84 5.05
N VAL A 83 -13.77 17.94 4.38
CA VAL A 83 -14.00 19.32 4.84
C VAL A 83 -14.69 20.11 3.73
N THR A 84 -15.58 21.02 4.11
CA THR A 84 -16.37 21.85 3.19
C THR A 84 -15.59 23.04 2.62
N ALA A 85 -14.39 23.31 3.14
CA ALA A 85 -13.54 24.41 2.71
C ALA A 85 -12.65 24.02 1.53
N PHE A 86 -12.69 24.83 0.46
CA PHE A 86 -11.88 24.66 -0.75
C PHE A 86 -10.94 25.87 -0.97
N PRO A 87 -9.65 25.68 -1.34
CA PRO A 87 -8.93 24.40 -1.42
C PRO A 87 -8.76 23.73 -0.04
N TYR A 88 -8.68 22.40 -0.05
CA TYR A 88 -8.73 21.58 1.17
C TYR A 88 -7.52 21.83 2.06
N PRO A 89 -7.69 22.15 3.35
CA PRO A 89 -6.58 22.26 4.28
C PRO A 89 -6.01 20.90 4.68
N LEU A 90 -4.68 20.77 4.66
CA LEU A 90 -3.94 19.62 5.20
C LEU A 90 -2.59 20.10 5.76
N ASP A 91 -2.34 19.90 7.06
CA ASP A 91 -1.07 20.26 7.73
C ASP A 91 -0.59 21.70 7.43
N GLY A 92 -1.51 22.67 7.46
CA GLY A 92 -1.20 24.08 7.16
C GLY A 92 -1.02 24.40 5.66
N LYS A 93 -1.24 23.42 4.77
CA LYS A 93 -1.15 23.56 3.31
C LYS A 93 -2.53 23.48 2.66
N ARG A 94 -2.56 23.76 1.35
CA ARG A 94 -3.76 23.71 0.50
C ARG A 94 -3.61 22.57 -0.51
N CYS A 95 -4.65 21.77 -0.63
CA CYS A 95 -4.68 20.58 -1.47
C CYS A 95 -5.87 20.62 -2.44
N PHE A 96 -5.68 19.97 -3.59
CA PHE A 96 -6.72 19.71 -4.58
C PHE A 96 -6.96 18.20 -4.64
N VAL A 97 -8.22 17.79 -4.80
CA VAL A 97 -8.59 16.38 -4.93
C VAL A 97 -8.60 16.01 -6.42
N CYS A 98 -8.05 14.84 -6.74
CA CYS A 98 -8.20 14.20 -8.04
C CYS A 98 -9.09 12.97 -7.85
N GLU A 99 -10.21 12.90 -8.56
CA GLU A 99 -11.14 11.77 -8.51
C GLU A 99 -11.21 11.06 -9.86
N PHE A 100 -11.70 9.82 -9.83
CA PHE A 100 -12.06 9.04 -11.02
C PHE A 100 -13.56 9.18 -11.32
N ASP A 101 -13.91 8.90 -12.57
CA ASP A 101 -15.23 8.39 -12.89
C ASP A 101 -15.29 6.93 -12.43
N ASP A 102 -16.41 6.53 -11.84
CA ASP A 102 -16.55 5.32 -11.00
C ASP A 102 -16.18 3.99 -11.69
N ASP A 103 -15.97 3.99 -13.02
CA ASP A 103 -15.61 2.80 -13.80
C ASP A 103 -14.09 2.55 -13.95
N ASP A 104 -13.24 3.55 -13.66
CA ASP A 104 -11.79 3.47 -13.94
C ASP A 104 -10.88 3.66 -12.72
N ALA A 105 -11.42 3.64 -11.49
CA ALA A 105 -10.63 3.88 -10.28
C ALA A 105 -9.48 2.87 -10.06
N PRO A 106 -8.20 3.21 -10.31
CA PRO A 106 -7.05 2.48 -9.85
C PRO A 106 -6.91 2.81 -8.36
N VAL A 107 -7.40 1.86 -7.56
CA VAL A 107 -7.14 1.71 -6.12
C VAL A 107 -5.74 2.23 -5.76
N LEU A 108 -5.70 3.40 -5.11
CA LEU A 108 -4.48 4.13 -4.74
C LEU A 108 -3.47 3.22 -4.03
N ALA A 109 -2.17 3.38 -4.36
CA ALA A 109 -1.06 2.45 -4.13
C ALA A 109 -0.84 1.89 -2.70
N THR A 110 -1.47 2.44 -1.66
CA THR A 110 -1.49 1.86 -0.30
C THR A 110 -2.60 0.83 -0.11
N GLN A 111 -3.74 0.99 -0.78
CA GLN A 111 -4.82 0.01 -0.82
C GLN A 111 -4.47 -1.14 -1.79
N SER A 112 -3.73 -0.88 -2.88
CA SER A 112 -3.40 -1.95 -3.85
C SER A 112 -2.54 -3.08 -3.27
N ARG A 113 -1.68 -2.78 -2.28
CA ARG A 113 -0.85 -3.80 -1.59
C ARG A 113 -1.61 -4.66 -0.59
N LEU A 114 -2.77 -4.21 -0.12
CA LEU A 114 -3.60 -4.93 0.87
C LEU A 114 -4.83 -5.57 0.21
N THR A 115 -4.69 -5.95 -1.06
CA THR A 115 -5.68 -6.73 -1.80
C THR A 115 -5.24 -8.19 -1.91
N CYS A 116 -6.20 -9.09 -1.97
CA CYS A 116 -5.97 -10.46 -2.40
C CYS A 116 -6.10 -10.57 -3.92
N VAL A 117 -5.21 -11.33 -4.57
CA VAL A 117 -5.26 -11.54 -6.04
C VAL A 117 -6.29 -12.59 -6.46
N ILE A 118 -6.76 -13.40 -5.50
CA ILE A 118 -7.68 -14.52 -5.76
C ILE A 118 -9.14 -14.10 -5.57
N CYS A 119 -9.39 -13.15 -4.67
CA CYS A 119 -10.73 -12.61 -4.46
C CYS A 119 -11.07 -11.59 -5.55
N PRO A 120 -12.13 -11.80 -6.35
CA PRO A 120 -12.54 -10.82 -7.34
C PRO A 120 -12.95 -9.48 -6.69
N ASP A 121 -12.69 -8.37 -7.38
CA ASP A 121 -13.12 -6.99 -7.10
C ASP A 121 -12.67 -6.34 -5.78
N GLY A 122 -11.55 -6.76 -5.19
CA GLY A 122 -11.07 -6.12 -3.94
C GLY A 122 -12.08 -6.27 -2.78
N ARG A 123 -12.92 -7.31 -2.81
CA ARG A 123 -14.01 -7.58 -1.86
C ARG A 123 -13.58 -7.64 -0.39
N ALA A 124 -12.30 -7.84 -0.12
CA ALA A 124 -11.70 -7.62 1.20
C ALA A 124 -10.76 -6.41 1.14
N VAL A 125 -11.25 -5.23 1.55
CA VAL A 125 -10.36 -4.11 1.88
C VAL A 125 -9.69 -4.44 3.20
N LEU A 126 -8.47 -4.98 3.13
CA LEU A 126 -7.73 -5.41 4.31
C LEU A 126 -7.05 -4.19 4.92
N LYS A 127 -7.23 -4.01 6.23
CA LYS A 127 -6.80 -2.80 6.95
C LYS A 127 -5.34 -2.84 7.39
N SER A 128 -4.70 -4.01 7.32
CA SER A 128 -3.34 -4.20 7.79
C SER A 128 -2.64 -5.36 7.09
N ALA A 129 -1.31 -5.37 7.13
CA ALA A 129 -0.51 -6.44 6.57
C ALA A 129 -0.70 -7.80 7.30
N PRO A 130 -0.87 -7.87 8.64
CA PRO A 130 -1.28 -9.11 9.30
C PRO A 130 -2.64 -9.61 8.83
N ALA A 131 -3.62 -8.71 8.62
CA ALA A 131 -4.93 -9.09 8.10
C ALA A 131 -4.84 -9.65 6.67
N LEU A 132 -3.94 -9.11 5.84
CA LEU A 132 -3.66 -9.69 4.51
C LEU A 132 -3.06 -11.09 4.60
N VAL A 133 -2.11 -11.30 5.50
CA VAL A 133 -1.52 -12.63 5.71
C VAL A 133 -2.57 -13.61 6.20
N GLU A 134 -3.41 -13.23 7.16
CA GLU A 134 -4.51 -14.07 7.63
C GLU A 134 -5.48 -14.43 6.49
N HIS A 135 -5.93 -13.42 5.73
CA HIS A 135 -6.81 -13.63 4.60
C HIS A 135 -6.20 -14.59 3.56
N ASN A 136 -4.98 -14.32 3.12
CA ASN A 136 -4.28 -15.15 2.15
C ASN A 136 -3.99 -16.55 2.69
N SER A 137 -3.68 -16.68 3.98
CA SER A 137 -3.42 -17.98 4.60
C SER A 137 -4.68 -18.84 4.70
N SER A 138 -5.86 -18.22 4.78
CA SER A 138 -7.13 -18.93 4.65
C SER A 138 -7.29 -19.54 3.25
N HIS A 139 -6.86 -18.84 2.20
CA HIS A 139 -6.80 -19.41 0.85
C HIS A 139 -5.79 -20.57 0.79
N ILE A 140 -4.57 -20.38 1.29
CA ILE A 140 -3.52 -21.43 1.27
C ILE A 140 -4.02 -22.73 1.93
N LEU A 141 -4.77 -22.63 3.02
CA LEU A 141 -5.24 -23.81 3.76
C LEU A 141 -6.52 -24.44 3.22
N CYS A 142 -7.44 -23.64 2.68
CA CYS A 142 -8.81 -24.10 2.44
C CYS A 142 -9.25 -24.01 0.98
N ASP A 143 -8.59 -23.19 0.17
CA ASP A 143 -8.99 -22.96 -1.22
C ASP A 143 -8.59 -24.15 -2.11
N THR A 144 -9.59 -24.79 -2.71
CA THR A 144 -9.35 -25.95 -3.57
C THR A 144 -8.53 -25.62 -4.81
N ARG A 145 -8.53 -24.36 -5.26
CA ARG A 145 -7.74 -23.89 -6.42
C ARG A 145 -6.23 -23.88 -6.16
N LEU A 146 -5.82 -23.90 -4.89
CA LEU A 146 -4.41 -23.79 -4.47
C LEU A 146 -3.82 -25.08 -3.91
N LYS A 147 -4.58 -26.18 -3.90
CA LYS A 147 -4.20 -27.44 -3.22
C LYS A 147 -2.84 -27.98 -3.63
N ASP A 148 -2.46 -27.81 -4.89
CA ASP A 148 -1.21 -28.33 -5.44
C ASP A 148 -0.04 -27.33 -5.34
N THR A 149 -0.27 -26.15 -4.73
CA THR A 149 0.76 -25.11 -4.60
C THR A 149 1.23 -24.98 -3.16
N HIS A 150 2.41 -25.53 -2.86
CA HIS A 150 2.88 -25.68 -1.49
C HIS A 150 3.86 -24.59 -1.00
N THR A 151 4.27 -23.65 -1.86
CA THR A 151 5.30 -22.65 -1.54
C THR A 151 4.81 -21.20 -1.72
N LEU A 152 3.51 -21.00 -1.54
CA LEU A 152 2.86 -19.70 -1.72
C LEU A 152 3.32 -18.66 -0.69
N CYS A 153 3.54 -17.44 -1.17
CA CYS A 153 3.81 -16.30 -0.31
C CYS A 153 2.54 -15.86 0.43
N GLY A 154 2.62 -15.71 1.76
CA GLY A 154 1.52 -15.19 2.58
C GLY A 154 1.09 -13.75 2.25
N PHE A 155 1.88 -12.95 1.52
CA PHE A 155 1.50 -11.59 1.11
C PHE A 155 0.89 -11.50 -0.28
N CYS A 156 1.48 -12.16 -1.28
CA CYS A 156 1.04 -12.02 -2.68
C CYS A 156 0.42 -13.28 -3.29
N LEU A 157 0.50 -14.44 -2.62
CA LEU A 157 0.04 -15.72 -3.14
C LEU A 157 0.72 -16.14 -4.46
N GLU A 158 1.93 -15.64 -4.72
CA GLU A 158 2.80 -16.13 -5.78
C GLU A 158 3.80 -17.15 -5.22
N SER A 159 4.25 -18.08 -6.07
CA SER A 159 5.27 -19.08 -5.73
C SER A 159 6.66 -18.67 -6.28
N GLY A 160 7.71 -19.12 -5.60
CA GLY A 160 9.09 -19.15 -6.13
C GLY A 160 9.88 -17.82 -6.18
N GLN A 161 9.23 -16.66 -6.26
CA GLN A 161 9.94 -15.37 -6.41
C GLN A 161 10.18 -14.61 -5.10
N CYS A 162 9.33 -14.85 -4.09
CA CYS A 162 9.41 -14.12 -2.84
C CYS A 162 10.47 -14.69 -1.89
N ARG A 163 11.32 -13.82 -1.33
CA ARG A 163 12.37 -14.20 -0.36
C ARG A 163 12.27 -13.31 0.86
N PHE A 164 12.19 -13.91 2.05
CA PHE A 164 12.12 -13.18 3.31
C PHE A 164 13.35 -13.46 4.15
N TYR A 165 14.00 -12.43 4.67
CA TYR A 165 15.14 -12.59 5.56
C TYR A 165 14.75 -12.19 6.98
N LEU A 166 15.30 -12.89 7.96
CA LEU A 166 15.09 -12.60 9.38
C LEU A 166 16.35 -11.99 9.97
N ARG A 167 16.18 -10.95 10.79
CA ARG A 167 17.27 -10.29 11.51
C ARG A 167 16.93 -10.20 12.99
N LYS A 168 17.96 -10.19 13.84
CA LYS A 168 17.81 -9.86 15.26
C LYS A 168 18.01 -8.36 15.45
N ARG A 169 17.08 -7.70 16.13
CA ARG A 169 17.19 -6.29 16.52
C ARG A 169 16.87 -6.18 18.01
N HIS A 170 17.83 -5.68 18.79
CA HIS A 170 17.72 -5.59 20.26
C HIS A 170 17.24 -6.91 20.90
N GLY A 171 17.86 -8.04 20.51
CA GLY A 171 17.50 -9.37 21.01
C GLY A 171 16.19 -9.96 20.46
N THR A 172 15.36 -9.17 19.77
CA THR A 172 14.08 -9.63 19.20
C THR A 172 14.25 -10.01 17.73
N LEU A 173 13.73 -11.17 17.34
CA LEU A 173 13.68 -11.59 15.94
C LEU A 173 12.65 -10.73 15.17
N GLN A 174 13.01 -10.24 13.99
CA GLN A 174 12.17 -9.44 13.10
C GLN A 174 12.38 -9.85 11.64
N VAL A 175 11.39 -9.58 10.79
CA VAL A 175 11.57 -9.66 9.34
C VAL A 175 12.39 -8.45 8.88
N ASP A 176 13.43 -8.71 8.09
CA ASP A 176 14.18 -7.69 7.38
C ASP A 176 13.48 -7.35 6.07
N PHE A 177 12.45 -6.51 6.14
CA PHE A 177 11.70 -6.10 4.94
C PHE A 177 12.53 -5.27 3.95
N THR A 178 13.67 -4.71 4.37
CA THR A 178 14.58 -3.98 3.46
C THR A 178 15.26 -4.95 2.51
N ASN A 179 15.78 -6.06 3.03
CA ASN A 179 16.48 -7.08 2.24
C ASN A 179 15.54 -8.15 1.67
N SER A 180 14.27 -8.17 2.06
CA SER A 180 13.27 -9.11 1.57
C SER A 180 12.66 -8.69 0.23
N VAL A 181 12.28 -9.68 -0.59
CA VAL A 181 11.71 -9.51 -1.92
C VAL A 181 10.28 -10.04 -1.91
N CYS A 182 9.32 -9.15 -2.21
CA CYS A 182 7.91 -9.43 -2.49
C CYS A 182 7.25 -8.12 -2.93
N SER A 183 6.33 -8.19 -3.89
CA SER A 183 5.58 -7.04 -4.42
C SER A 183 4.63 -6.42 -3.37
N LYS A 184 4.09 -7.25 -2.47
CA LYS A 184 3.13 -6.85 -1.42
C LYS A 184 3.71 -6.77 0.00
N LYS A 185 5.04 -6.81 0.17
CA LYS A 185 5.65 -6.70 1.52
C LYS A 185 5.36 -5.33 2.17
N PRO A 186 5.04 -5.30 3.47
CA PRO A 186 4.94 -4.03 4.21
C PRO A 186 6.32 -3.45 4.50
N LYS A 187 6.36 -2.21 4.99
CA LYS A 187 7.59 -1.60 5.52
C LYS A 187 7.96 -2.18 6.90
N THR A 188 6.96 -2.47 7.72
CA THR A 188 7.12 -2.96 9.09
C THR A 188 5.99 -3.92 9.44
N MET A 189 6.29 -4.90 10.30
CA MET A 189 5.31 -5.76 10.96
C MET A 189 5.94 -6.37 12.21
N SER A 190 5.16 -6.49 13.28
CA SER A 190 5.60 -7.13 14.52
C SER A 190 5.70 -8.65 14.35
N TYR A 191 6.87 -9.21 14.61
CA TYR A 191 7.15 -10.65 14.43
C TYR A 191 6.54 -11.51 15.54
N ALA A 192 6.82 -11.20 16.81
CA ALA A 192 6.39 -12.00 17.95
C ALA A 192 4.89 -12.30 18.01
N PRO A 193 3.97 -11.33 17.84
CA PRO A 193 2.54 -11.64 17.83
C PRO A 193 2.10 -12.39 16.56
N ALA A 194 2.79 -12.20 15.43
CA ALA A 194 2.39 -12.79 14.14
C ALA A 194 2.72 -14.29 14.04
N ILE A 195 3.64 -14.81 14.85
CA ILE A 195 3.99 -16.23 14.88
C ILE A 195 3.10 -17.06 15.82
N GLN A 196 2.18 -16.43 16.55
CA GLN A 196 1.30 -17.08 17.52
C GLN A 196 -0.15 -16.99 17.08
N SER A 197 -0.80 -18.14 16.93
CA SER A 197 -2.26 -18.19 16.75
C SER A 197 -2.94 -17.85 18.07
N SER A 198 -3.92 -16.95 18.02
CA SER A 198 -4.76 -16.57 19.16
C SER A 198 -6.24 -16.50 18.74
N PRO A 199 -7.19 -16.47 19.68
CA PRO A 199 -8.62 -16.34 19.34
C PRO A 199 -8.96 -15.10 18.48
N ASN A 200 -8.19 -14.02 18.64
CA ASN A 200 -8.40 -12.76 17.92
C ASN A 200 -7.53 -12.62 16.65
N SER A 201 -6.57 -13.51 16.45
CA SER A 201 -5.66 -13.55 15.31
C SER A 201 -5.27 -15.01 15.08
N PRO A 202 -6.14 -15.82 14.46
CA PRO A 202 -5.95 -17.26 14.34
C PRO A 202 -4.79 -17.67 13.44
N CYS A 203 -4.24 -16.76 12.63
CA CYS A 203 -3.17 -17.09 11.70
C CYS A 203 -1.77 -17.02 12.36
N SER A 204 -1.06 -18.14 12.38
CA SER A 204 0.39 -18.20 12.72
C SER A 204 1.30 -18.28 11.49
N ASN A 205 0.75 -18.17 10.28
CA ASN A 205 1.52 -18.25 9.05
C ASN A 205 2.46 -17.05 8.91
N PHE A 206 3.74 -17.27 9.17
CA PHE A 206 4.76 -16.23 9.09
C PHE A 206 6.10 -16.78 8.61
N PRO A 207 7.01 -15.96 8.06
CA PRO A 207 8.35 -16.43 7.69
C PRO A 207 9.12 -16.92 8.93
N VAL A 208 9.57 -18.17 8.88
CA VAL A 208 10.33 -18.86 9.92
C VAL A 208 11.61 -19.46 9.33
N LYS A 209 12.66 -19.55 10.15
CA LYS A 209 13.91 -20.22 9.74
C LYS A 209 13.76 -21.74 9.82
N CYS A 210 14.07 -22.41 8.71
CA CYS A 210 14.36 -23.84 8.72
C CYS A 210 15.69 -24.07 9.48
N SER A 211 15.74 -25.07 10.36
CA SER A 211 16.97 -25.40 11.12
C SER A 211 18.01 -26.14 10.29
N LEU A 212 17.60 -26.73 9.16
CA LEU A 212 18.44 -27.54 8.30
C LEU A 212 19.10 -26.70 7.19
N CYS A 213 18.50 -25.55 6.86
CA CYS A 213 19.07 -24.57 5.94
C CYS A 213 20.21 -23.78 6.59
N SER A 214 21.04 -23.16 5.74
CA SER A 214 22.06 -22.23 6.19
C SER A 214 21.43 -21.05 6.94
N PRO A 215 22.09 -20.51 7.98
CA PRO A 215 21.67 -19.26 8.62
C PRO A 215 21.53 -18.09 7.64
N LEU A 216 22.23 -18.12 6.51
CA LEU A 216 22.17 -17.09 5.46
C LEU A 216 21.00 -17.24 4.48
N ASP A 217 20.35 -18.41 4.45
CA ASP A 217 19.25 -18.66 3.52
C ASP A 217 18.02 -17.80 3.81
N HIS A 218 17.06 -17.74 2.89
CA HIS A 218 15.79 -17.07 3.18
C HIS A 218 14.92 -17.93 4.12
N ALA A 219 14.02 -17.27 4.83
CA ALA A 219 13.01 -17.88 5.67
C ALA A 219 11.86 -18.45 4.81
N ILE A 220 11.23 -19.49 5.34
CA ILE A 220 10.13 -20.21 4.72
C ILE A 220 8.84 -19.85 5.47
N TRP A 221 7.73 -19.68 4.76
CA TRP A 221 6.43 -19.48 5.43
C TRP A 221 6.07 -20.71 6.26
N ARG A 222 5.60 -20.52 7.50
CA ARG A 222 5.30 -21.60 8.44
C ARG A 222 4.44 -22.70 7.82
N TYR A 223 3.40 -22.35 7.07
CA TYR A 223 2.49 -23.31 6.46
C TYR A 223 3.13 -24.12 5.31
N ALA A 224 4.21 -23.61 4.71
CA ALA A 224 4.99 -24.28 3.68
C ALA A 224 6.21 -25.06 4.25
N LEU A 225 6.52 -24.91 5.54
CA LEU A 225 7.76 -25.42 6.12
C LEU A 225 7.81 -26.96 6.12
N GLU A 226 6.69 -27.63 6.36
CA GLU A 226 6.59 -29.09 6.30
C GLU A 226 6.94 -29.62 4.91
N HIS A 227 6.35 -29.02 3.87
CA HIS A 227 6.62 -29.36 2.48
C HIS A 227 8.09 -29.07 2.12
N HIS A 228 8.61 -27.92 2.53
CA HIS A 228 10.01 -27.56 2.31
C HIS A 228 10.97 -28.60 2.89
N ILE A 229 10.77 -29.05 4.14
CA ILE A 229 11.64 -30.05 4.77
C ILE A 229 11.60 -31.36 3.95
N ARG A 230 10.42 -31.86 3.60
CA ARG A 230 10.30 -33.13 2.83
C ARG A 230 10.98 -33.10 1.47
N HIS A 231 11.02 -31.96 0.79
CA HIS A 231 11.50 -31.87 -0.59
C HIS A 231 12.93 -31.33 -0.72
N VAL A 232 13.35 -30.46 0.19
CA VAL A 232 14.69 -29.86 0.19
C VAL A 232 15.64 -30.63 1.11
N HIS A 233 15.12 -31.31 2.12
CA HIS A 233 15.88 -32.11 3.07
C HIS A 233 15.28 -33.54 3.18
N PRO A 234 15.25 -34.32 2.08
CA PRO A 234 14.56 -35.60 2.02
C PRO A 234 15.11 -36.66 2.99
N ASP A 235 16.38 -36.53 3.39
CA ASP A 235 17.04 -37.44 4.33
C ASP A 235 16.71 -37.14 5.81
N GLU A 236 16.02 -36.03 6.09
CA GLU A 236 15.65 -35.65 7.45
C GLU A 236 14.22 -36.08 7.82
N ASP A 237 14.04 -36.49 9.07
CA ASP A 237 12.71 -36.79 9.61
C ASP A 237 11.95 -35.49 9.91
N VAL A 238 10.94 -35.21 9.09
CA VAL A 238 10.06 -34.04 9.22
C VAL A 238 9.36 -33.94 10.58
N GLU A 239 9.11 -35.07 11.26
CA GLU A 239 8.42 -35.07 12.55
C GLU A 239 9.30 -34.49 13.67
N LYS A 240 10.63 -34.56 13.58
CA LYS A 240 11.55 -33.89 14.52
C LYS A 240 11.39 -32.38 14.51
N HIS A 241 10.87 -31.83 13.41
CA HIS A 241 10.66 -30.39 13.22
C HIS A 241 9.20 -29.96 13.41
N LYS A 242 8.33 -30.87 13.87
CA LYS A 242 6.89 -30.65 14.02
C LYS A 242 6.53 -29.38 14.77
N SER A 243 7.23 -29.06 15.86
CA SER A 243 6.96 -27.84 16.65
C SER A 243 7.03 -26.54 15.83
N LYS A 244 7.80 -26.52 14.74
CA LYS A 244 8.00 -25.33 13.89
C LYS A 244 6.96 -25.18 12.79
N TRP A 245 6.44 -26.27 12.23
CA TRP A 245 5.49 -26.23 11.11
C TRP A 245 4.07 -26.63 11.51
N PHE A 246 3.87 -27.29 12.65
CA PHE A 246 2.59 -27.81 13.06
C PHE A 246 1.55 -26.71 13.23
N ILE A 247 0.40 -26.92 12.60
CA ILE A 247 -0.78 -26.06 12.70
C ILE A 247 -1.80 -26.81 13.57
N THR A 248 -2.20 -26.20 14.68
CA THR A 248 -3.13 -26.83 15.62
C THR A 248 -4.51 -27.03 14.97
N LYS A 249 -5.30 -27.97 15.49
CA LYS A 249 -6.68 -28.15 15.03
C LYS A 249 -7.51 -26.87 15.24
N ALA A 250 -7.35 -26.21 16.40
CA ALA A 250 -8.03 -24.96 16.71
C ALA A 250 -7.72 -23.85 15.70
N GLU A 251 -6.43 -23.73 15.30
CA GLU A 251 -6.02 -22.79 14.26
C GLU A 251 -6.63 -23.15 12.90
N ARG A 252 -6.58 -24.41 12.47
CA ARG A 252 -7.22 -24.83 11.20
C ARG A 252 -8.71 -24.54 11.17
N ASP A 253 -9.43 -24.88 12.25
CA ASP A 253 -10.86 -24.65 12.38
C ASP A 253 -11.19 -23.14 12.36
N ALA A 254 -10.36 -22.31 13.00
CA ALA A 254 -10.51 -20.87 12.96
C ALA A 254 -10.19 -20.27 11.58
N MET A 255 -9.15 -20.75 10.90
CA MET A 255 -8.81 -20.33 9.54
C MET A 255 -9.87 -20.76 8.52
N LYS A 256 -10.53 -21.90 8.73
CA LYS A 256 -11.69 -22.30 7.92
C LYS A 256 -12.85 -21.31 8.07
N LYS A 257 -13.14 -20.83 9.27
CA LYS A 257 -14.12 -19.75 9.49
C LYS A 257 -13.72 -18.44 8.82
N VAL A 258 -12.41 -18.12 8.79
CA VAL A 258 -11.90 -16.98 8.01
C VAL A 258 -12.22 -17.18 6.53
N PHE A 259 -11.90 -18.36 5.97
CA PHE A 259 -12.15 -18.69 4.56
C PHE A 259 -13.64 -18.63 4.21
N GLU A 260 -14.52 -19.20 5.04
CA GLU A 260 -15.98 -19.13 4.84
C GLU A 260 -16.47 -17.68 4.80
N ARG A 261 -15.93 -16.79 5.64
CA ARG A 261 -16.25 -15.35 5.59
C ARG A 261 -15.74 -14.70 4.30
N VAL A 262 -14.60 -15.14 3.78
CA VAL A 262 -14.03 -14.64 2.53
C VAL A 262 -14.90 -15.04 1.34
N GLU A 263 -15.34 -16.31 1.26
CA GLU A 263 -16.22 -16.77 0.19
C GLU A 263 -17.62 -16.13 0.25
N ASN A 264 -18.14 -15.95 1.47
CA ASN A 264 -19.46 -15.36 1.68
C ASN A 264 -19.46 -13.83 1.75
N ALA A 265 -18.30 -13.17 1.60
CA ALA A 265 -18.22 -11.72 1.63
C ALA A 265 -18.98 -11.13 0.43
N ARG A 266 -20.21 -10.67 0.68
CA ARG A 266 -20.90 -9.74 -0.23
C ARG A 266 -20.02 -8.49 -0.32
N GLY A 267 -19.86 -7.95 -1.53
CA GLY A 267 -18.99 -6.80 -1.81
C GLY A 267 -19.19 -5.63 -0.82
N PRO A 268 -18.22 -4.69 -0.75
CA PRO A 268 -18.23 -3.64 0.26
C PRO A 268 -19.61 -3.00 0.36
N ARG A 269 -20.21 -3.05 1.56
CA ARG A 269 -21.46 -2.32 1.82
C ARG A 269 -21.20 -0.88 1.41
N LYS A 270 -22.02 -0.36 0.48
CA LYS A 270 -22.02 1.08 0.14
C LYS A 270 -21.95 1.87 1.44
N PRO A 271 -21.02 2.83 1.57
CA PRO A 271 -20.94 3.64 2.78
C PRO A 271 -22.33 4.21 3.08
N LYS A 272 -22.75 4.17 4.35
CA LYS A 272 -23.95 4.87 4.78
C LYS A 272 -23.82 6.32 4.32
N ARG A 273 -24.84 6.83 3.62
CA ARG A 273 -24.93 8.19 3.06
C ARG A 273 -24.86 9.32 4.11
N ASP A 274 -24.65 8.98 5.38
CA ASP A 274 -24.69 9.91 6.51
C ASP A 274 -23.37 10.66 6.71
N ALA A 275 -22.28 10.28 6.01
CA ALA A 275 -21.09 11.13 5.94
C ALA A 275 -21.39 12.32 5.01
N PRO A 276 -21.15 13.58 5.43
CA PRO A 276 -21.34 14.73 4.56
C PRO A 276 -20.51 14.51 3.30
N ALA A 277 -21.19 14.44 2.16
CA ALA A 277 -20.52 14.36 0.88
C ALA A 277 -19.58 15.55 0.77
N LEU A 278 -18.33 15.29 0.37
CA LEU A 278 -17.40 16.35 0.05
C LEU A 278 -18.01 17.13 -1.12
N VAL A 279 -18.47 18.35 -0.89
CA VAL A 279 -18.94 19.22 -1.97
C VAL A 279 -17.70 19.73 -2.69
N ILE A 280 -17.36 19.06 -3.78
CA ILE A 280 -16.27 19.48 -4.66
C ILE A 280 -16.79 20.65 -5.48
N SER A 281 -16.00 21.72 -5.58
CA SER A 281 -16.28 22.77 -6.55
C SER A 281 -16.18 22.17 -7.95
N ASP A 282 -17.29 22.12 -8.68
CA ASP A 282 -17.34 21.58 -10.06
C ASP A 282 -16.24 22.19 -10.94
N ALA A 283 -15.99 23.49 -10.80
CA ALA A 283 -14.97 24.22 -11.55
C ALA A 283 -13.51 23.75 -11.31
N HIS A 284 -13.26 22.93 -10.29
CA HIS A 284 -11.92 22.52 -9.87
C HIS A 284 -11.80 20.99 -9.70
N SER A 285 -12.67 20.23 -10.35
CA SER A 285 -12.56 18.78 -10.48
C SER A 285 -11.76 18.39 -11.73
N SER A 286 -10.84 17.44 -11.61
CA SER A 286 -10.10 16.85 -12.75
C SER A 286 -11.03 16.24 -13.81
N ARG A 287 -12.29 15.95 -13.46
CA ARG A 287 -13.34 15.50 -14.40
C ARG A 287 -13.55 16.46 -15.58
N LEU A 288 -13.26 17.75 -15.42
CA LEU A 288 -13.42 18.74 -16.48
C LEU A 288 -12.19 18.88 -17.40
N ALA A 289 -11.09 18.16 -17.14
CA ALA A 289 -9.87 18.29 -17.95
C ALA A 289 -9.99 17.69 -19.37
N PHE A 290 -10.96 16.80 -19.60
CA PHE A 290 -11.16 16.09 -20.88
C PHE A 290 -12.54 16.33 -21.52
N ARG A 291 -13.32 17.30 -21.02
CA ARG A 291 -14.57 17.74 -21.66
C ARG A 291 -14.33 18.94 -22.57
#